data_AF-B9TQA1-F1
#
_entry.id   AF-B9TQA1-F1
#
_cell.length_a   1.000
_cell.length_b   1.000
_cell.length_c   1.000
_cell.angle_alpha   90.00
_cell.angle_beta   90.00
_cell.angle_gamma   90.00
#
_symmetry.space_group_name_H-M   'P 1'
#
loop_
_entity.id
_entity.type
_entity.pdbx_description
1 polymer ?
#
loop_
_entity_poly.entity_id
_entity_poly.type
_entity_poly.pdbx_seq_one_letter_code
_entity_poly.pdbx_strand_id
1 'polypeptide(L)'
;MMSHYLKDSPCEIELIESEQIGIIGVGESTIPPFLQLIRSLGIDEKEFMQETQAAFKLAIRFENWRKKGEVYYHPFGLIGGLVDVHEFYQVWLRGKAEGHPSNLQDFAPASVMADRWKFMSPAMAPRTMLANANYAVHIDAALLAKFLRKFAEARGVKRTEGIVKDVATRPDGFIEKVILQDGREASGDLFIDCSGFRSLLNGKTLGTEFLDWSDVLLNDRAIAVQTANIQDPHPYTLAQAQDAGWRWRIPLQHRAGNGY
;
A
#
# COMPACT_ATOMS: atom_id res chain seq x y z
N MET A 1 11.82 7.78 6.26
CA MET A 1 12.97 6.86 6.05
C MET A 1 14.29 7.61 6.11
N MET A 2 14.56 8.56 5.21
CA MET A 2 15.84 9.27 5.15
C MET A 2 16.24 9.89 6.50
N SER A 3 15.37 10.68 7.14
CA SER A 3 15.66 11.27 8.45
C SER A 3 15.86 10.26 9.59
N HIS A 4 15.41 9.02 9.42
CA HIS A 4 15.66 7.96 10.40
C HIS A 4 17.05 7.34 10.20
N TYR A 5 17.41 7.03 8.96
CA TYR A 5 18.67 6.35 8.64
C TYR A 5 19.87 7.30 8.51
N LEU A 6 19.65 8.58 8.22
CA LEU A 6 20.68 9.62 8.09
C LEU A 6 20.77 10.52 9.32
N LYS A 7 20.15 10.14 10.44
CA LYS A 7 20.09 10.98 11.66
C LYS A 7 21.45 11.42 12.20
N ASP A 8 22.49 10.61 11.97
CA ASP A 8 23.87 10.85 12.44
C ASP A 8 24.78 11.38 11.30
N SER A 9 24.19 11.73 10.15
CA SER A 9 24.88 12.31 8.99
C SER A 9 24.70 13.84 8.98
N PRO A 10 25.64 14.61 8.41
CA PRO A 10 25.48 16.06 8.20
C PRO A 10 24.46 16.40 7.08
N CYS A 11 23.46 15.55 6.82
CA CYS A 11 22.51 15.72 5.73
C CYS A 11 21.28 16.50 6.21
N GLU A 12 21.01 17.62 5.55
CA GLU A 12 19.77 18.37 5.74
C GLU A 12 18.71 17.88 4.75
N ILE A 13 17.47 17.75 5.23
CA ILE A 13 16.35 17.25 4.43
C ILE A 13 15.23 18.28 4.48
N GLU A 14 14.81 18.75 3.32
CA GLU A 14 13.67 19.64 3.15
C GLU A 14 12.59 18.97 2.29
N LEU A 15 11.36 18.92 2.79
CA LEU A 15 10.17 18.51 2.07
C LEU A 15 9.39 19.76 1.64
N ILE A 16 9.18 19.91 0.33
CA ILE A 16 8.35 20.96 -0.25
C ILE A 16 7.09 20.31 -0.80
N GLU A 17 5.94 20.64 -0.22
CA GLU A 17 4.65 20.07 -0.60
C GLU A 17 3.55 21.14 -0.59
N SER A 18 2.40 20.83 -1.20
CA SER A 18 1.25 21.71 -1.17
C SER A 18 -0.06 20.98 -0.88
N GLU A 19 -0.81 21.49 0.10
CA GLU A 19 -2.18 21.03 0.41
C GLU A 19 -3.19 21.38 -0.69
N GLN A 20 -2.85 22.33 -1.57
CA GLN A 20 -3.69 22.69 -2.73
C GLN A 20 -3.71 21.60 -3.80
N ILE A 21 -2.68 20.75 -3.83
CA ILE A 21 -2.60 19.61 -4.74
C ILE A 21 -3.23 18.42 -4.03
N GLY A 22 -4.50 18.16 -4.34
CA GLY A 22 -5.27 17.08 -3.71
C GLY A 22 -4.61 15.70 -3.88
N ILE A 23 -4.86 14.83 -2.90
CA ILE A 23 -4.49 13.41 -2.99
C ILE A 23 -5.55 12.64 -3.79
N ILE A 24 -5.11 11.60 -4.50
CA ILE A 24 -6.01 10.62 -5.07
C ILE A 24 -6.58 9.78 -3.92
N GLY A 25 -7.77 10.12 -3.46
CA GLY A 25 -8.41 9.52 -2.27
C GLY A 25 -9.06 8.16 -2.54
N VAL A 26 -8.30 7.18 -3.05
CA VAL A 26 -8.80 5.85 -3.43
C VAL A 26 -8.94 4.88 -2.23
N GLY A 27 -8.30 5.20 -1.10
CA GLY A 27 -8.12 4.27 0.03
C GLY A 27 -6.95 3.32 -0.27
N GLU A 28 -6.03 3.15 0.69
CA GLU A 28 -4.78 2.45 0.42
C GLU A 28 -4.76 1.06 1.03
N SER A 29 -4.24 0.11 0.26
CA SER A 29 -4.11 -1.28 0.66
C SER A 29 -2.66 -1.71 0.58
N THR A 30 -2.11 -2.22 1.68
CA THR A 30 -0.68 -2.58 1.74
C THR A 30 -0.45 -4.08 1.59
N ILE A 31 0.83 -4.48 1.63
CA ILE A 31 1.32 -5.85 1.70
C ILE A 31 2.19 -6.03 2.96
N PRO A 32 2.43 -7.26 3.48
CA PRO A 32 3.12 -7.47 4.74
C PRO A 32 4.50 -6.78 4.90
N PRO A 33 5.33 -6.63 3.85
CA PRO A 33 6.57 -5.84 3.92
C PRO A 33 6.38 -4.39 4.42
N PHE A 34 5.20 -3.79 4.23
CA PHE A 34 4.93 -2.46 4.76
C PHE A 34 5.03 -2.40 6.29
N LEU A 35 4.49 -3.40 7.01
CA LEU A 35 4.62 -3.46 8.47
C LEU A 35 6.07 -3.72 8.90
N GLN A 36 6.87 -4.42 8.08
CA GLN A 36 8.31 -4.56 8.32
C GLN A 36 9.02 -3.20 8.23
N LEU A 37 8.64 -2.36 7.26
CA LEU A 37 9.14 -0.99 7.14
C LEU A 37 8.74 -0.13 8.35
N ILE A 38 7.48 -0.19 8.79
CA ILE A 38 7.03 0.55 9.99
C ILE A 38 7.88 0.14 11.20
N ARG A 39 8.08 -1.17 11.43
CA ARG A 39 8.93 -1.67 12.51
C ARG A 39 10.40 -1.27 12.35
N SER A 40 10.94 -1.27 11.14
CA SER A 40 12.35 -0.90 10.88
C SER A 40 12.62 0.59 11.12
N LEU A 41 11.58 1.42 11.14
CA LEU A 41 11.64 2.83 11.54
C LEU A 41 11.52 3.03 13.06
N GLY A 42 11.40 1.95 13.84
CA GLY A 42 11.18 1.97 15.28
C GLY A 42 9.80 2.49 15.67
N ILE A 43 8.82 2.43 14.77
CA ILE A 43 7.44 2.84 15.03
C ILE A 43 6.69 1.66 15.66
N ASP A 44 6.01 1.90 16.77
CA ASP A 44 5.14 0.92 17.39
C ASP A 44 3.91 0.67 16.50
N GLU A 45 3.64 -0.60 16.21
CA GLU A 45 2.58 -0.99 15.29
C GLU A 45 1.18 -0.64 15.82
N LYS A 46 0.97 -0.74 17.14
CA LYS A 46 -0.32 -0.43 17.76
C LYS A 46 -0.59 1.07 17.73
N GLU A 47 0.40 1.89 18.10
CA GLU A 47 0.33 3.36 17.97
C GLU A 47 0.04 3.77 16.52
N PHE A 48 0.79 3.19 15.58
CA PHE A 48 0.60 3.42 14.15
C PHE A 48 -0.83 3.12 13.70
N MET A 49 -1.35 1.94 14.06
CA MET A 49 -2.71 1.55 13.67
C MET A 49 -3.79 2.46 14.28
N GLN A 50 -3.60 2.92 15.52
CA GLN A 50 -4.52 3.83 16.19
C GLN A 50 -4.53 5.22 15.56
N GLU A 51 -3.37 5.84 15.35
CA GLU A 51 -3.27 7.17 14.75
C GLU A 51 -3.70 7.20 13.28
N THR A 52 -3.48 6.11 12.53
CA THR A 52 -3.85 6.03 11.11
C THR A 52 -5.23 5.43 10.84
N GLN A 53 -5.95 5.02 11.90
CA GLN A 53 -7.25 4.34 11.80
C GLN A 53 -7.23 3.12 10.86
N ALA A 54 -6.09 2.43 10.82
CA ALA A 54 -5.84 1.31 9.93
C ALA A 54 -6.64 0.07 10.34
N ALA A 55 -7.01 -0.75 9.35
CA ALA A 55 -7.67 -2.04 9.58
C ALA A 55 -6.79 -3.19 9.10
N PHE A 56 -6.97 -4.39 9.67
CA PHE A 56 -6.19 -5.56 9.28
C PHE A 56 -6.56 -6.06 7.88
N LYS A 57 -5.57 -6.55 7.14
CA LYS A 57 -5.74 -7.19 5.83
C LYS A 57 -5.01 -8.53 5.81
N LEU A 58 -5.77 -9.62 5.71
CA LEU A 58 -5.25 -10.99 5.62
C LEU A 58 -5.10 -11.47 4.17
N ALA A 59 -5.87 -10.89 3.25
CA ALA A 59 -5.93 -11.36 1.87
C ALA A 59 -6.48 -10.28 0.92
N ILE A 60 -6.42 -10.58 -0.37
CA ILE A 60 -7.29 -9.97 -1.39
C ILE A 60 -8.34 -11.01 -1.77
N ARG A 61 -9.63 -10.66 -1.66
CA ARG A 61 -10.77 -11.47 -2.09
C ARG A 61 -11.16 -11.04 -3.51
N PHE A 62 -10.98 -11.93 -4.46
CA PHE A 62 -11.37 -11.77 -5.85
C PHE A 62 -12.76 -12.37 -6.05
N GLU A 63 -13.69 -11.60 -6.61
CA GLU A 63 -15.04 -12.06 -6.91
C GLU A 63 -15.36 -11.90 -8.40
N ASN A 64 -16.07 -12.88 -8.97
CA ASN A 64 -16.59 -12.86 -10.34
C ASN A 64 -15.54 -12.84 -11.48
N TRP A 65 -14.24 -13.02 -11.18
CA TRP A 65 -13.17 -12.96 -12.18
C TRP A 65 -13.18 -14.12 -13.18
N ARG A 66 -13.32 -15.35 -12.69
CA ARG A 66 -13.40 -16.54 -13.55
C ARG A 66 -14.83 -16.77 -14.04
N LYS A 67 -15.79 -16.71 -13.12
CA LYS A 67 -17.23 -16.90 -13.37
C LYS A 67 -18.02 -16.11 -12.33
N LYS A 68 -19.16 -15.54 -12.74
CA LYS A 68 -20.09 -14.87 -11.82
C LYS A 68 -20.51 -15.84 -10.69
N GLY A 69 -20.41 -15.38 -9.45
CA GLY A 69 -20.66 -16.16 -8.23
C GLY A 69 -19.44 -16.87 -7.64
N GLU A 70 -18.31 -16.92 -8.35
CA GLU A 70 -17.08 -17.53 -7.81
C GLU A 70 -16.22 -16.54 -7.02
N VAL A 71 -15.52 -17.08 -6.02
CA VAL A 71 -14.66 -16.35 -5.10
C VAL A 71 -13.30 -17.04 -5.01
N TYR A 72 -12.24 -16.24 -4.98
CA TYR A 72 -10.87 -16.70 -4.75
C TYR A 72 -10.16 -15.72 -3.82
N TYR A 73 -9.46 -16.22 -2.81
CA TYR A 73 -8.54 -15.44 -1.98
C TYR A 73 -7.08 -15.55 -2.44
N HIS A 74 -6.39 -14.42 -2.51
CA HIS A 74 -4.93 -14.36 -2.46
C HIS A 74 -4.52 -14.03 -1.01
N PRO A 75 -4.24 -15.04 -0.18
CA PRO A 75 -3.88 -14.84 1.23
C PRO A 75 -2.44 -14.37 1.40
N PHE A 76 -2.17 -13.73 2.54
CA PHE A 76 -0.82 -13.53 3.03
C PHE A 76 -0.40 -14.66 3.97
N GLY A 77 0.79 -15.19 3.75
CA GLY A 77 1.32 -16.35 4.48
C GLY A 77 1.34 -17.60 3.63
N LEU A 78 1.51 -18.76 4.27
CA LEU A 78 1.62 -20.03 3.58
C LEU A 78 0.24 -20.65 3.31
N ILE A 79 0.17 -21.39 2.20
CA ILE A 79 -0.95 -22.29 1.90
C ILE A 79 -0.44 -23.72 2.15
N GLY A 80 -1.00 -24.38 3.16
CA GLY A 80 -0.52 -25.67 3.64
C GLY A 80 0.89 -25.59 4.23
N GLY A 81 1.71 -26.58 3.91
CA GLY A 81 3.10 -26.74 4.34
C GLY A 81 3.71 -27.98 3.70
N LEU A 82 5.00 -28.24 3.93
CA LEU A 82 5.64 -29.45 3.40
C LEU A 82 4.93 -30.71 3.90
N VAL A 83 4.71 -31.65 2.98
CA VAL A 83 4.23 -33.00 3.28
C VAL A 83 5.38 -33.94 2.96
N ASP A 84 6.10 -34.36 4.00
CA ASP A 84 7.40 -35.03 3.89
C ASP A 84 8.38 -34.19 3.04
N VAL A 85 8.75 -34.69 1.86
CA VAL A 85 9.66 -34.02 0.91
C VAL A 85 8.92 -33.34 -0.24
N HIS A 86 7.58 -33.32 -0.20
CA HIS A 86 6.75 -32.81 -1.29
C HIS A 86 6.14 -31.45 -0.98
N GLU A 87 6.17 -30.58 -1.99
CA GLU A 87 5.46 -29.31 -1.99
C GLU A 87 3.94 -29.52 -1.86
N PHE A 88 3.31 -28.77 -0.96
CA PHE A 88 1.89 -28.92 -0.64
C PHE A 88 1.00 -28.89 -1.88
N TYR A 89 1.28 -27.98 -2.81
CA TYR A 89 0.46 -27.79 -4.01
C TYR A 89 0.40 -29.05 -4.88
N GLN A 90 1.50 -29.80 -4.99
CA GLN A 90 1.54 -31.05 -5.77
C GLN A 90 0.72 -32.15 -5.10
N VAL A 91 0.82 -32.26 -3.78
CA VAL A 91 0.02 -33.20 -2.99
C VAL A 91 -1.46 -32.86 -3.09
N TRP A 92 -1.81 -31.57 -2.99
CA TRP A 92 -3.17 -31.09 -3.16
C TRP A 92 -3.72 -31.38 -4.57
N LEU A 93 -2.94 -31.16 -5.63
CA LEU A 93 -3.36 -31.47 -7.01
C LEU A 93 -3.68 -32.96 -7.18
N ARG A 94 -2.81 -33.84 -6.67
CA ARG A 94 -3.04 -35.28 -6.68
C ARG A 94 -4.30 -35.64 -5.90
N GLY A 95 -4.44 -35.15 -4.67
CA GLY A 95 -5.63 -35.37 -3.86
C GLY A 95 -6.89 -34.88 -4.56
N LYS A 96 -6.83 -33.73 -5.24
CA LYS A 96 -7.97 -33.19 -6.00
C LYS A 96 -8.35 -34.09 -7.18
N ALA A 97 -7.37 -34.64 -7.89
CA ALA A 97 -7.60 -35.61 -8.96
C ALA A 97 -8.19 -36.93 -8.45
N GLU A 98 -7.86 -37.33 -7.21
CA GLU A 98 -8.41 -38.50 -6.52
C GLU A 98 -9.75 -38.22 -5.81
N GLY A 99 -10.32 -37.02 -5.94
CA GLY A 99 -11.65 -36.68 -5.43
C GLY A 99 -11.69 -36.00 -4.06
N HIS A 100 -10.56 -35.50 -3.54
CA HIS A 100 -10.53 -34.76 -2.28
C HIS A 100 -11.44 -33.51 -2.33
N PRO A 101 -12.30 -33.30 -1.31
CA PRO A 101 -13.35 -32.27 -1.40
C PRO A 101 -12.80 -30.85 -1.26
N SER A 102 -11.76 -30.64 -0.45
CA SER A 102 -11.26 -29.30 -0.13
C SER A 102 -10.68 -28.54 -1.32
N ASN A 103 -10.80 -27.22 -1.25
CA ASN A 103 -10.13 -26.27 -2.12
C ASN A 103 -8.73 -25.95 -1.58
N LEU A 104 -7.86 -25.41 -2.44
CA LEU A 104 -6.50 -25.05 -2.04
C LEU A 104 -6.47 -24.06 -0.87
N GLN A 105 -7.39 -23.10 -0.85
CA GLN A 105 -7.46 -22.04 0.17
C GLN A 105 -8.00 -22.51 1.53
N ASP A 106 -8.58 -23.70 1.60
CA ASP A 106 -9.01 -24.28 2.89
C ASP A 106 -7.80 -24.58 3.79
N PHE A 107 -6.61 -24.67 3.18
CA PHE A 107 -5.32 -24.89 3.85
C PHE A 107 -4.53 -23.60 4.09
N ALA A 108 -5.14 -22.44 3.84
CA ALA A 108 -4.53 -21.13 4.10
C ALA A 108 -5.22 -20.47 5.30
N PRO A 109 -4.57 -20.38 6.47
CA PRO A 109 -5.22 -19.85 7.68
C PRO A 109 -5.71 -18.41 7.50
N ALA A 110 -4.97 -17.59 6.74
CA ALA A 110 -5.38 -16.23 6.41
C ALA A 110 -6.66 -16.18 5.55
N SER A 111 -6.84 -17.10 4.59
CA SER A 111 -8.08 -17.20 3.81
C SER A 111 -9.27 -17.60 4.70
N VAL A 112 -9.09 -18.60 5.57
CA VAL A 112 -10.15 -19.05 6.47
C VAL A 112 -10.55 -17.96 7.46
N MET A 113 -9.59 -17.24 8.04
CA MET A 113 -9.87 -16.10 8.91
C MET A 113 -10.56 -14.96 8.15
N ALA A 114 -10.12 -14.66 6.92
CA ALA A 114 -10.73 -13.64 6.08
C ALA A 114 -12.19 -13.94 5.73
N ASP A 115 -12.49 -15.17 5.33
CA ASP A 115 -13.85 -15.60 4.97
C ASP A 115 -14.80 -15.60 6.18
N ARG A 116 -14.29 -15.94 7.38
CA ARG A 116 -15.08 -15.92 8.62
C ARG A 116 -15.13 -14.57 9.33
N TRP A 117 -14.53 -13.53 8.75
CA TRP A 117 -14.42 -12.19 9.33
C TRP A 117 -13.81 -12.22 10.73
N LYS A 118 -12.73 -12.99 10.87
CA LYS A 118 -11.95 -13.13 12.11
C LYS A 118 -10.53 -12.66 11.88
N PHE A 119 -9.87 -12.32 12.98
CA PHE A 119 -8.45 -12.01 12.99
C PHE A 119 -7.83 -12.54 14.27
N MET A 120 -6.67 -13.15 14.15
CA MET A 120 -5.77 -13.47 15.25
C MET A 120 -4.35 -13.21 14.79
N SER A 121 -3.58 -12.45 15.57
CA SER A 121 -2.17 -12.23 15.27
C SER A 121 -1.42 -13.57 15.29
N PRO A 122 -0.65 -13.93 14.25
CA PRO A 122 0.14 -15.17 14.23
C PRO A 122 1.06 -15.32 15.45
N ALA A 123 1.57 -14.20 15.98
CA ALA A 123 2.42 -14.17 17.18
C ALA A 123 1.69 -14.63 18.46
N MET A 124 0.36 -14.56 18.50
CA MET A 124 -0.46 -15.00 19.64
C MET A 124 -0.76 -16.51 19.60
N ALA A 125 -0.55 -17.19 18.47
CA ALA A 125 -0.85 -18.60 18.29
C ALA A 125 0.29 -19.39 17.61
N PRO A 126 1.54 -19.28 18.10
CA PRO A 126 2.74 -19.77 17.41
C PRO A 126 2.81 -21.29 17.26
N ARG A 127 2.04 -22.06 18.05
CA ARG A 127 2.02 -23.53 18.04
C ARG A 127 0.81 -24.10 17.29
N THR A 128 0.21 -23.31 16.41
CA THR A 128 -0.98 -23.70 15.64
C THR A 128 -0.75 -23.40 14.16
N MET A 129 -1.63 -23.91 13.29
CA MET A 129 -1.61 -23.56 11.86
C MET A 129 -1.74 -22.05 11.62
N LEU A 130 -2.30 -21.28 12.57
CA LEU A 130 -2.41 -19.82 12.44
C LEU A 130 -1.04 -19.12 12.39
N ALA A 131 0.03 -19.76 12.89
CA ALA A 131 1.40 -19.24 12.79
C ALA A 131 1.86 -19.07 11.32
N ASN A 132 1.24 -19.81 10.39
CA ASN A 132 1.54 -19.74 8.96
C ASN A 132 0.82 -18.58 8.25
N ALA A 133 -0.11 -17.89 8.90
CA ALA A 133 -0.71 -16.68 8.35
C ALA A 133 0.26 -15.50 8.42
N ASN A 134 0.08 -14.56 7.52
CA ASN A 134 0.66 -13.23 7.60
C ASN A 134 -0.45 -12.20 7.36
N TYR A 135 -0.16 -10.92 7.60
CA TYR A 135 -1.12 -9.86 7.38
C TYR A 135 -0.44 -8.55 7.00
N ALA A 136 -1.24 -7.66 6.46
CA ALA A 136 -0.92 -6.28 6.18
C ALA A 136 -2.03 -5.40 6.77
N VAL A 137 -2.09 -4.14 6.35
CA VAL A 137 -3.12 -3.21 6.78
C VAL A 137 -3.72 -2.42 5.62
N HIS A 138 -5.00 -2.08 5.75
CA HIS A 138 -5.65 -1.00 5.01
C HIS A 138 -5.41 0.30 5.74
N ILE A 139 -5.10 1.37 5.01
CA ILE A 139 -4.66 2.63 5.60
C ILE A 139 -5.37 3.82 4.96
N ASP A 140 -5.66 4.82 5.78
CA ASP A 140 -6.00 6.15 5.31
C ASP A 140 -4.73 6.92 4.90
N ALA A 141 -4.55 7.14 3.60
CA ALA A 141 -3.38 7.83 3.05
C ALA A 141 -3.14 9.21 3.70
N ALA A 142 -4.21 9.96 4.00
CA ALA A 142 -4.09 11.28 4.58
C ALA A 142 -3.61 11.20 6.03
N LEU A 143 -4.11 10.23 6.82
CA LEU A 143 -3.64 10.03 8.18
C LEU A 143 -2.21 9.46 8.20
N LEU A 144 -1.87 8.58 7.25
CA LEU A 144 -0.50 8.09 7.09
C LEU A 144 0.48 9.22 6.78
N ALA A 145 0.13 10.09 5.83
CA ALA A 145 0.96 11.25 5.48
C ALA A 145 1.17 12.17 6.70
N LYS A 146 0.10 12.47 7.45
CA LYS A 146 0.18 13.26 8.69
C LYS A 146 1.05 12.58 9.75
N PHE A 147 0.89 11.28 9.95
CA PHE A 147 1.68 10.49 10.91
C PHE A 147 3.17 10.53 10.54
N LEU A 148 3.50 10.22 9.28
CA LEU A 148 4.88 10.20 8.80
C LEU A 148 5.51 11.60 8.75
N ARG A 149 4.73 12.64 8.49
CA ARG A 149 5.16 14.04 8.61
C ARG A 149 5.57 14.36 10.03
N LYS A 150 4.70 14.12 11.03
CA LYS A 150 5.02 14.31 12.46
C LYS A 150 6.28 13.53 12.85
N PHE A 151 6.39 12.28 12.40
CA PHE A 151 7.55 11.43 12.62
C PHE A 151 8.84 12.02 12.03
N ALA A 152 8.77 12.61 10.83
CA ALA A 152 9.91 13.18 10.11
C ALA A 152 10.33 14.56 10.66
N GLU A 153 9.38 15.46 10.94
CA GLU A 153 9.63 16.77 11.53
C GLU A 153 10.30 16.63 12.91
N ALA A 154 9.85 15.67 13.74
CA ALA A 154 10.48 15.35 15.02
C ALA A 154 11.94 14.85 14.89
N ARG A 155 12.38 14.55 13.66
CA ARG A 155 13.75 14.11 13.31
C ARG A 155 14.47 15.14 12.45
N GLY A 156 14.05 16.40 12.50
CA GLY A 156 14.76 17.52 11.89
C GLY A 156 14.47 17.74 10.41
N VAL A 157 13.50 17.05 9.81
CA VAL A 157 13.07 17.39 8.43
C VAL A 157 12.40 18.75 8.43
N LYS A 158 12.92 19.67 7.62
CA LYS A 158 12.29 20.96 7.37
C LYS A 158 11.12 20.76 6.41
N ARG A 159 9.97 21.31 6.76
CA ARG A 159 8.82 21.34 5.85
C ARG A 159 8.58 22.75 5.35
N THR A 160 8.38 22.86 4.05
CA THR A 160 8.01 24.10 3.38
C THR A 160 6.70 23.89 2.62
N GLU A 161 5.63 24.55 3.07
CA GLU A 161 4.37 24.61 2.34
C GLU A 161 4.50 25.55 1.15
N GLY A 162 4.19 25.05 -0.05
CA GLY A 162 4.12 25.86 -1.26
C GLY A 162 4.08 25.05 -2.54
N ILE A 163 3.55 25.67 -3.60
CA ILE A 163 3.57 25.08 -4.94
C ILE A 163 4.90 25.43 -5.60
N VAL A 164 5.64 24.42 -6.04
CA VAL A 164 6.77 24.62 -6.94
C VAL A 164 6.24 25.05 -8.31
N LYS A 165 6.62 26.25 -8.73
CA LYS A 165 6.25 26.86 -10.01
C LYS A 165 7.24 26.48 -11.11
N ASP A 166 8.53 26.50 -10.78
CA ASP A 166 9.61 26.31 -11.75
C ASP A 166 10.83 25.61 -11.15
N VAL A 167 11.73 25.12 -12.01
CA VAL A 167 12.95 24.40 -11.62
C VAL A 167 14.10 24.92 -12.46
N ALA A 168 15.15 25.41 -11.81
CA ALA A 168 16.35 25.89 -12.48
C ALA A 168 17.38 24.75 -12.61
N THR A 169 18.00 24.65 -13.77
CA THR A 169 19.07 23.70 -14.05
C THR A 169 20.39 24.41 -14.26
N ARG A 170 21.47 23.73 -13.88
CA ARG A 170 22.85 24.14 -14.13
C ARG A 170 23.23 23.87 -15.60
N PRO A 171 24.34 24.43 -16.10
CA PRO A 171 24.82 24.15 -17.46
C PRO A 171 25.17 22.68 -17.75
N ASP A 172 25.43 21.89 -16.72
CA ASP A 172 25.67 20.44 -16.82
C ASP A 172 24.37 19.61 -16.91
N GLY A 173 23.20 20.25 -16.87
CA GLY A 173 21.88 19.62 -16.95
C GLY A 173 21.32 19.16 -15.60
N PHE A 174 22.06 19.29 -14.50
CA PHE A 174 21.56 18.92 -13.17
C PHE A 174 20.66 20.01 -12.58
N ILE A 175 19.75 19.61 -11.70
CA ILE A 175 18.89 20.55 -10.97
C ILE A 175 19.75 21.36 -9.99
N GLU A 176 19.58 22.68 -10.03
CA GLU A 176 20.21 23.62 -9.09
C GLU A 176 19.29 23.92 -7.91
N LYS A 177 18.04 24.27 -8.22
CA LYS A 177 17.04 24.72 -7.24
C LYS A 177 15.63 24.61 -7.77
N VAL A 178 14.68 24.57 -6.85
CA VAL A 178 13.24 24.72 -7.13
C VAL A 178 12.76 26.11 -6.71
N ILE A 179 11.83 26.66 -7.47
CA ILE A 179 11.29 28.02 -7.28
C ILE A 179 9.80 27.89 -6.97
N LEU A 180 9.40 28.34 -5.78
CA LEU A 180 8.02 28.35 -5.33
C LEU A 180 7.23 29.50 -5.98
N GLN A 181 5.92 29.36 -6.01
CA GLN A 181 5.01 30.34 -6.60
C GLN A 181 5.10 31.73 -5.93
N ASP A 182 5.47 31.78 -4.66
CA ASP A 182 5.67 33.03 -3.90
C ASP A 182 7.09 33.61 -4.02
N GLY A 183 7.94 33.02 -4.87
CA GLY A 183 9.29 33.48 -5.14
C GLY A 183 10.35 32.95 -4.17
N ARG A 184 9.98 32.16 -3.15
CA ARG A 184 10.98 31.44 -2.35
C ARG A 184 11.71 30.42 -3.22
N GLU A 185 12.99 30.21 -2.94
CA GLU A 185 13.83 29.26 -3.65
C GLU A 185 14.42 28.25 -2.66
N ALA A 186 14.60 27.01 -3.12
CA ALA A 186 15.27 25.97 -2.36
C ALA A 186 16.27 25.22 -3.26
N SER A 187 17.56 25.35 -2.94
CA SER A 187 18.66 24.61 -3.57
C SER A 187 18.97 23.33 -2.80
N GLY A 188 19.62 22.37 -3.46
CA GLY A 188 20.05 21.14 -2.83
C GLY A 188 21.00 20.34 -3.71
N ASP A 189 21.69 19.36 -3.11
CA ASP A 189 22.62 18.50 -3.83
C ASP A 189 21.93 17.30 -4.49
N LEU A 190 20.80 16.86 -3.92
CA LEU A 190 19.98 15.75 -4.40
C LEU A 190 18.50 16.13 -4.30
N PHE A 191 17.76 15.89 -5.38
CA PHE A 191 16.33 16.12 -5.45
C PHE A 191 15.58 14.80 -5.64
N ILE A 192 14.49 14.62 -4.89
CA ILE A 192 13.62 13.44 -4.97
C ILE A 192 12.25 13.90 -5.49
N ASP A 193 11.87 13.42 -6.67
CA ASP A 193 10.60 13.78 -7.29
C ASP A 193 9.44 12.93 -6.74
N CYS A 194 8.67 13.52 -5.83
CA CYS A 194 7.41 12.96 -5.33
C CYS A 194 6.18 13.74 -5.83
N SER A 195 6.29 14.44 -6.97
CA SER A 195 5.21 15.33 -7.49
C SER A 195 4.03 14.61 -8.17
N GLY A 196 4.00 13.28 -8.10
CA GLY A 196 2.97 12.44 -8.69
C GLY A 196 3.02 12.43 -10.23
N PHE A 197 1.86 12.28 -10.88
CA PHE A 197 1.75 12.23 -12.34
C PHE A 197 2.30 13.46 -13.07
N ARG A 198 2.51 14.58 -12.37
CA ARG A 198 3.11 15.78 -12.95
C ARG A 198 4.58 15.58 -13.34
N SER A 199 5.28 14.64 -12.68
CA SER A 199 6.70 14.34 -12.90
C SER A 199 7.54 15.61 -13.08
N LEU A 200 7.39 16.54 -12.12
CA LEU A 200 7.85 17.92 -12.25
C LEU A 200 9.36 18.00 -12.47
N LEU A 201 10.12 17.19 -11.76
CA LEU A 201 11.57 17.16 -11.90
C LEU A 201 11.95 16.18 -13.01
N ASN A 202 11.51 14.92 -12.92
CA ASN A 202 11.99 13.85 -13.78
C ASN A 202 11.53 14.01 -15.24
N GLY A 203 10.22 14.15 -15.45
CA GLY A 203 9.63 14.28 -16.78
C GLY A 203 9.74 15.70 -17.33
N LYS A 204 9.16 16.68 -16.64
CA LYS A 204 9.06 18.06 -17.15
C LYS A 204 10.42 18.77 -17.21
N THR A 205 11.27 18.61 -16.20
CA THR A 205 12.55 19.34 -16.12
C THR A 205 13.68 18.58 -16.77
N LEU A 206 13.84 17.29 -16.45
CA LEU A 206 14.94 16.46 -16.94
C LEU A 206 14.64 15.70 -18.24
N GLY A 207 13.40 15.75 -18.73
CA GLY A 207 13.02 15.12 -20.00
C GLY A 207 13.01 13.60 -19.99
N THR A 208 12.92 12.97 -18.80
CA THR A 208 12.82 11.51 -18.69
C THR A 208 11.52 11.04 -19.34
N GLU A 209 11.64 10.11 -20.30
CA GLU A 209 10.49 9.57 -21.01
C GLU A 209 9.57 8.75 -20.08
N PHE A 210 8.26 8.91 -20.26
CA PHE A 210 7.25 8.04 -19.67
C PHE A 210 6.94 6.90 -20.64
N LEU A 211 7.21 5.66 -20.21
CA LEU A 211 6.90 4.46 -20.99
C LEU A 211 5.46 4.02 -20.71
N ASP A 212 4.60 4.19 -21.71
CA ASP A 212 3.19 3.80 -21.64
C ASP A 212 3.01 2.27 -21.81
N TRP A 213 2.16 1.67 -20.97
CA TRP A 213 1.83 0.24 -20.97
C TRP A 213 0.34 -0.02 -21.28
N SER A 214 -0.34 0.93 -21.94
CA SER A 214 -1.77 0.78 -22.25
C SER A 214 -2.07 -0.32 -23.26
N ASP A 215 -1.04 -0.83 -23.96
CA ASP A 215 -1.10 -2.00 -24.84
C ASP A 215 -1.27 -3.32 -24.08
N VAL A 216 -0.86 -3.37 -22.81
CA VAL A 216 -0.96 -4.55 -21.94
C VAL A 216 -1.89 -4.36 -20.73
N LEU A 217 -2.11 -3.11 -20.28
CA LEU A 217 -2.94 -2.76 -19.14
C LEU A 217 -4.01 -1.74 -19.55
N LEU A 218 -5.23 -2.22 -19.81
CA LEU A 218 -6.29 -1.42 -20.44
C LEU A 218 -6.99 -0.41 -19.51
N ASN A 219 -6.90 -0.56 -18.19
CA ASN A 219 -7.57 0.35 -17.25
C ASN A 219 -6.77 1.66 -17.10
N ASP A 220 -7.36 2.80 -17.50
CA ASP A 220 -6.71 4.12 -17.53
C ASP A 220 -7.40 5.18 -16.62
N ARG A 221 -8.54 4.84 -16.02
CA ARG A 221 -9.39 5.75 -15.24
C ARG A 221 -10.00 5.05 -14.05
N ALA A 222 -10.36 5.82 -13.03
CA ALA A 222 -11.09 5.33 -11.89
C ALA A 222 -12.07 6.37 -11.34
N ILE A 223 -13.18 5.91 -10.77
CA ILE A 223 -14.08 6.71 -9.93
C ILE A 223 -13.95 6.21 -8.49
N ALA A 224 -13.51 7.08 -7.58
CA ALA A 224 -13.36 6.74 -6.16
C ALA A 224 -14.43 7.41 -5.30
N VAL A 225 -14.99 6.66 -4.35
CA VAL A 225 -15.96 7.16 -3.38
C VAL A 225 -15.72 6.57 -2.00
N GLN A 226 -15.85 7.44 -1.01
CA GLN A 226 -15.69 7.10 0.41
C GLN A 226 -17.08 6.87 1.02
N THR A 227 -17.25 5.77 1.73
CA THR A 227 -18.54 5.40 2.34
C THR A 227 -18.37 5.12 3.83
N ALA A 228 -19.38 5.43 4.64
CA ALA A 228 -19.42 4.93 6.02
C ALA A 228 -19.46 3.40 6.06
N ASN A 229 -18.92 2.82 7.13
CA ASN A 229 -19.10 1.39 7.41
C ASN A 229 -20.51 1.16 7.93
N ILE A 230 -21.21 0.16 7.38
CA ILE A 230 -22.56 -0.26 7.83
C ILE A 230 -22.53 -1.46 8.78
N GLN A 231 -21.36 -2.07 8.94
CA GLN A 231 -21.06 -3.21 9.81
C GLN A 231 -19.56 -3.26 10.07
N ASP A 232 -19.11 -4.18 10.92
CA ASP A 232 -17.69 -4.37 11.21
C ASP A 232 -16.86 -4.58 9.93
N PRO A 233 -15.65 -4.00 9.84
CA PRO A 233 -14.81 -4.13 8.65
C PRO A 233 -14.29 -5.56 8.49
N HIS A 234 -14.42 -6.12 7.29
CA HIS A 234 -13.84 -7.42 6.96
C HIS A 234 -12.32 -7.32 6.76
N PRO A 235 -11.54 -8.35 7.14
CA PRO A 235 -10.07 -8.26 7.13
C PRO A 235 -9.46 -8.65 5.77
N TYR A 236 -9.99 -8.11 4.68
CA TYR A 236 -9.48 -8.35 3.31
C TYR A 236 -9.80 -7.18 2.39
N THR A 237 -9.00 -7.00 1.33
CA THR A 237 -9.38 -6.11 0.22
C THR A 237 -10.33 -6.86 -0.70
N LEU A 238 -11.45 -6.28 -1.08
CA LEU A 238 -12.29 -6.83 -2.14
C LEU A 238 -11.79 -6.33 -3.50
N ALA A 239 -11.69 -7.22 -4.47
CA ALA A 239 -11.49 -6.93 -5.89
C ALA A 239 -12.55 -7.68 -6.71
N GLN A 240 -13.62 -7.01 -7.10
CA GLN A 240 -14.77 -7.62 -7.76
C GLN A 240 -14.79 -7.26 -9.25
N ALA A 241 -14.68 -8.24 -10.14
CA ALA A 241 -14.74 -8.03 -11.58
C ALA A 241 -16.07 -7.38 -12.00
N GLN A 242 -15.99 -6.46 -12.96
CA GLN A 242 -17.11 -5.76 -13.60
C GLN A 242 -16.99 -5.91 -15.13
N ASP A 243 -17.97 -5.39 -15.87
CA ASP A 243 -18.04 -5.52 -17.33
C ASP A 243 -16.85 -4.86 -18.06
N ALA A 244 -16.23 -3.82 -17.50
CA ALA A 244 -15.12 -3.06 -18.11
C ALA A 244 -14.00 -2.70 -17.11
N GLY A 245 -13.74 -3.59 -16.14
CA GLY A 245 -12.71 -3.39 -15.13
C GLY A 245 -13.05 -4.14 -13.85
N TRP A 246 -12.75 -3.54 -12.70
CA TRP A 246 -13.02 -4.17 -11.40
C TRP A 246 -13.25 -3.11 -10.33
N ARG A 247 -14.07 -3.45 -9.34
CA ARG A 247 -14.33 -2.60 -8.19
C ARG A 247 -13.49 -3.02 -7.01
N TRP A 248 -12.97 -2.04 -6.27
CA TRP A 248 -12.34 -2.31 -4.98
C TRP A 248 -13.23 -1.90 -3.80
N ARG A 249 -13.00 -2.58 -2.67
CA ARG A 249 -13.41 -2.11 -1.35
C ARG A 249 -12.26 -2.31 -0.36
N ILE A 250 -11.86 -1.22 0.28
CA ILE A 250 -10.77 -1.12 1.24
C ILE A 250 -11.35 -0.62 2.55
N PRO A 251 -11.71 -1.52 3.48
CA PRO A 251 -12.27 -1.12 4.76
C PRO A 251 -11.21 -0.50 5.68
N LEU A 252 -11.57 0.58 6.35
CA LEU A 252 -10.85 1.19 7.47
C LEU A 252 -11.70 1.08 8.73
N GLN A 253 -11.20 1.52 9.88
CA GLN A 253 -11.99 1.50 11.12
C GLN A 253 -13.24 2.38 11.03
N HIS A 254 -13.14 3.56 10.42
CA HIS A 254 -14.17 4.60 10.44
C HIS A 254 -14.96 4.74 9.11
N ARG A 255 -14.46 4.17 8.01
CA ARG A 255 -15.05 4.27 6.67
C ARG A 255 -14.53 3.14 5.77
N ALA A 256 -14.98 3.10 4.52
CA ALA A 256 -14.39 2.27 3.48
C ALA A 256 -14.12 3.10 2.22
N GLY A 257 -12.95 2.91 1.61
CA GLY A 257 -12.65 3.38 0.27
C GLY A 257 -13.19 2.40 -0.76
N ASN A 258 -13.88 2.94 -1.77
CA ASN A 258 -14.43 2.15 -2.87
C ASN A 258 -14.05 2.81 -4.18
N GLY A 259 -13.93 2.02 -5.23
CA GLY A 259 -13.82 2.56 -6.58
C GLY A 259 -14.11 1.53 -7.65
N TYR A 260 -14.17 2.02 -8.88
CA TYR A 260 -14.27 1.27 -10.13
C TYR A 260 -13.27 1.87 -11.11
#